data_AF-A0A0E0PTL2-F1
#
_entry.id   AF-A0A0E0PTL2-F1
#
_cell.length_a   1.000
_cell.length_b   1.000
_cell.length_c   1.000
_cell.angle_alpha   90.00
_cell.angle_beta   90.00
_cell.angle_gamma   90.00
#
_symmetry.space_group_name_H-M   'P 1'
#
loop_
_entity.id
_entity.type
_entity.pdbx_description
1 polymer ?
#
loop_
_entity_poly.entity_id
_entity_poly.type
_entity_poly.pdbx_seq_one_letter_code
_entity_poly.pdbx_strand_id
1 'polypeptide(L)'
;MARGGGVAVAMAVAVAAVVLLLHPAASAAAAGPKKVATAARKEDIPYIRCQVCERIAREISAQVAKKQQALPATKKVPEIEIIEIAENVCNLKKQEADWMLKIDIVEKGDKLELVEQDEEGHCNAECKTIERACQEVMGYADTDVAEFVYKKKPSADQLVKFLCKDLSEACVVDPPPVPKDRVPGEPFAAKPSKDAEMDRILKSMEGKVFKDKGSPKKDLKQQVVKQIKDTGKKLKGHVNKVSKVVKKWWQGKKKPSKSSKTEL
;
A
#
# COMPACT_ATOMS: atom_id res chain seq x y z
N MET A 1 -19.75 24.47 -93.59
CA MET A 1 -19.60 25.93 -93.35
C MET A 1 -18.89 26.08 -92.02
N ALA A 2 -17.56 26.07 -91.99
CA ALA A 2 -16.64 27.17 -92.26
C ALA A 2 -16.56 28.20 -91.11
N ARG A 3 -15.32 28.37 -90.61
CA ARG A 3 -14.73 29.50 -89.86
C ARG A 3 -15.01 29.54 -88.36
N GLY A 4 -14.05 29.83 -87.48
CA GLY A 4 -12.65 30.23 -87.65
C GLY A 4 -12.06 30.65 -86.29
N GLY A 5 -10.76 30.98 -86.28
CA GLY A 5 -9.94 31.29 -85.09
C GLY A 5 -10.49 32.43 -84.22
N GLY A 6 -9.97 32.69 -83.03
CA GLY A 6 -8.67 32.39 -82.44
C GLY A 6 -8.42 33.38 -81.29
N VAL A 7 -7.19 33.33 -80.78
CA VAL A 7 -6.55 34.23 -79.79
C VAL A 7 -6.68 33.80 -78.33
N ALA A 8 -5.54 33.30 -77.85
CA ALA A 8 -5.18 33.14 -76.45
C ALA A 8 -4.87 34.50 -75.81
N VAL A 9 -5.24 34.67 -74.54
CA VAL A 9 -4.55 35.58 -73.61
C VAL A 9 -4.37 34.81 -72.31
N ALA A 10 -3.12 34.45 -72.02
CA ALA A 10 -2.70 34.02 -70.71
C ALA A 10 -2.65 35.23 -69.77
N MET A 11 -2.98 35.05 -68.49
CA MET A 11 -2.30 35.65 -67.33
C MET A 11 -2.75 34.90 -66.07
N ALA A 12 -1.76 34.34 -65.38
CA ALA A 12 -1.90 33.71 -64.07
C ALA A 12 -2.17 34.77 -62.99
N VAL A 13 -2.77 34.36 -61.87
CA VAL A 13 -2.19 34.44 -60.50
C VAL A 13 -3.25 33.97 -59.49
N ALA A 14 -2.74 33.24 -58.50
CA ALA A 14 -3.36 32.53 -57.40
C ALA A 14 -4.39 33.32 -56.55
N VAL A 15 -5.26 32.60 -55.85
CA VAL A 15 -5.12 32.25 -54.42
C VAL A 15 -6.30 31.34 -54.03
N ALA A 16 -5.98 30.13 -53.58
CA ALA A 16 -6.93 29.22 -52.96
C ALA A 16 -7.14 29.63 -51.49
N ALA A 17 -8.38 29.88 -51.10
CA ALA A 17 -8.79 29.93 -49.71
C ALA A 17 -10.10 29.12 -49.57
N VAL A 18 -9.95 27.89 -49.09
CA VAL A 18 -11.04 26.96 -48.77
C VAL A 18 -11.75 27.46 -47.52
N VAL A 19 -13.03 27.83 -47.67
CA VAL A 19 -13.93 28.15 -46.57
C VAL A 19 -14.32 26.85 -45.86
N LEU A 20 -13.69 26.58 -44.72
CA LEU A 20 -14.02 25.48 -43.82
C LEU A 20 -15.31 25.82 -43.06
N LEU A 21 -16.35 25.01 -43.29
CA LEU A 21 -17.67 25.12 -42.68
C LEU A 21 -17.59 24.97 -41.16
N LEU A 22 -18.05 26.02 -40.46
CA LEU A 22 -18.34 26.05 -39.03
C LEU A 22 -19.30 24.92 -38.65
N HIS A 23 -18.77 23.89 -37.98
CA HIS A 23 -19.56 22.96 -37.18
C HIS A 23 -19.49 23.38 -35.71
N PRO A 24 -20.61 23.41 -34.97
CA PRO A 24 -20.58 23.66 -33.53
C PRO A 24 -19.90 22.48 -32.84
N ALA A 25 -18.79 22.76 -32.16
CA ALA A 25 -18.15 21.81 -31.27
C ALA A 25 -19.12 21.45 -30.14
N ALA A 26 -19.70 20.25 -30.23
CA ALA A 26 -20.26 19.59 -29.07
C ALA A 26 -19.16 19.54 -28.02
N SER A 27 -19.37 20.25 -26.92
CA SER A 27 -18.50 20.20 -25.75
C SER A 27 -18.63 18.81 -25.16
N ALA A 28 -17.75 17.89 -25.58
CA ALA A 28 -17.49 16.68 -24.84
C ALA A 28 -16.94 17.12 -23.48
N ALA A 29 -17.81 17.12 -22.47
CA ALA A 29 -17.39 17.18 -21.09
C ALA A 29 -16.43 16.00 -20.89
N ALA A 30 -15.13 16.29 -20.87
CA ALA A 30 -14.13 15.34 -20.44
C ALA A 30 -14.43 14.99 -18.99
N ALA A 31 -15.16 13.88 -18.80
CA ALA A 31 -15.18 13.20 -17.52
C ALA A 31 -13.74 12.77 -17.26
N GLY A 32 -13.01 13.58 -16.48
CA GLY A 32 -11.73 13.17 -15.93
C GLY A 32 -11.90 11.82 -15.21
N PRO A 33 -10.83 11.02 -15.08
CA PRO A 33 -10.90 9.74 -14.38
C PRO A 33 -11.54 9.99 -13.01
N LYS A 34 -12.73 9.41 -12.78
CA LYS A 34 -13.37 9.41 -11.47
C LYS A 34 -12.32 8.90 -10.49
N LYS A 35 -12.02 9.67 -9.46
CA LYS A 35 -11.14 9.22 -8.38
C LYS A 35 -11.68 7.88 -7.90
N VAL A 36 -10.89 6.81 -8.06
CA VAL A 36 -11.17 5.51 -7.47
C VAL A 36 -11.50 5.77 -6.01
N ALA A 37 -12.71 5.40 -5.59
CA ALA A 37 -13.12 5.62 -4.22
C ALA A 37 -12.26 4.68 -3.36
N THR A 38 -11.28 5.24 -2.63
CA THR A 38 -10.38 4.44 -1.79
C THR A 38 -10.90 4.27 -0.37
N ALA A 39 -12.13 4.71 -0.10
CA ALA A 39 -12.76 4.64 1.21
C ALA A 39 -13.76 3.48 1.27
N ALA A 40 -13.86 2.84 2.44
CA ALA A 40 -14.84 1.82 2.72
C ALA A 40 -16.27 2.37 2.66
N ARG A 41 -17.18 1.61 2.05
CA ARG A 41 -18.63 1.84 2.04
C ARG A 41 -19.25 1.25 3.29
N LYS A 42 -19.31 2.04 4.35
CA LYS A 42 -19.79 1.56 5.66
C LYS A 42 -21.25 1.12 5.62
N GLU A 43 -22.03 1.70 4.71
CA GLU A 43 -23.42 1.35 4.46
C GLU A 43 -23.60 -0.08 3.96
N ASP A 44 -22.56 -0.70 3.38
CA ASP A 44 -22.63 -2.06 2.85
C ASP A 44 -22.35 -3.14 3.90
N ILE A 45 -21.71 -2.76 5.02
CA ILE A 45 -21.27 -3.69 6.07
C ILE A 45 -22.41 -4.57 6.61
N PRO A 46 -23.63 -4.04 6.91
CA PRO A 46 -24.72 -4.86 7.41
C PRO A 46 -25.12 -6.01 6.47
N TYR A 47 -24.90 -5.88 5.15
CA TYR A 47 -25.27 -6.89 4.17
C TYR A 47 -24.22 -8.01 4.02
N ILE A 48 -22.96 -7.72 4.33
CA ILE A 48 -21.83 -8.65 4.11
C ILE A 48 -21.20 -9.17 5.41
N ARG A 49 -21.54 -8.62 6.58
CA ARG A 49 -20.88 -8.90 7.87
C ARG A 49 -20.73 -10.39 8.16
N CYS A 50 -21.80 -11.18 7.99
CA CYS A 50 -21.74 -12.62 8.21
C CYS A 50 -20.81 -13.32 7.21
N GLN A 51 -20.92 -13.01 5.91
CA GLN A 51 -20.07 -13.59 4.86
C GLN A 51 -18.59 -13.29 5.11
N VAL A 52 -18.27 -12.05 5.52
CA VAL A 52 -16.91 -11.66 5.89
C VAL A 52 -16.42 -12.48 7.08
N CYS A 53 -17.26 -12.68 8.10
CA CYS A 53 -16.91 -13.52 9.24
C CYS A 53 -16.60 -14.97 8.87
N GLU A 54 -17.46 -15.58 8.06
CA GLU A 54 -17.25 -16.95 7.60
C GLU A 54 -15.95 -17.07 6.80
N ARG A 55 -15.66 -16.06 5.97
CA ARG A 55 -14.40 -16.01 5.22
C ARG A 55 -13.20 -15.89 6.14
N ILE A 56 -13.22 -15.01 7.14
CA ILE A 56 -12.12 -14.89 8.11
C ILE A 56 -11.78 -16.24 8.75
N ALA A 57 -12.78 -16.95 9.28
CA ALA A 57 -12.56 -18.25 9.91
C ALA A 57 -11.95 -19.28 8.94
N ARG A 58 -12.41 -19.29 7.68
CA ARG A 58 -11.85 -20.17 6.64
C ARG A 58 -10.41 -19.79 6.28
N GLU A 59 -10.10 -18.50 6.18
CA GLU A 59 -8.75 -18.00 5.88
C GLU A 59 -7.77 -18.30 7.01
N ILE A 60 -8.16 -18.09 8.27
CA ILE A 60 -7.33 -18.48 9.43
C ILE A 60 -7.06 -19.99 9.38
N SER A 61 -8.09 -20.81 9.17
CA SER A 61 -7.95 -22.28 9.08
C SER A 61 -7.01 -22.68 7.94
N ALA A 62 -7.16 -22.08 6.77
CA ALA A 62 -6.36 -22.38 5.58
C ALA A 62 -4.89 -21.97 5.78
N GLN A 63 -4.62 -20.80 6.36
CA GLN A 63 -3.27 -20.31 6.61
C GLN A 63 -2.55 -21.15 7.67
N VAL A 64 -3.24 -21.55 8.74
CA VAL A 64 -2.71 -22.47 9.75
C VAL A 64 -2.44 -23.85 9.13
N ALA A 65 -3.35 -24.38 8.31
CA ALA A 65 -3.15 -25.64 7.60
C ALA A 65 -1.94 -25.58 6.66
N LYS A 66 -1.77 -24.48 5.91
CA LYS A 66 -0.62 -24.26 5.04
C LYS A 66 0.70 -24.24 5.82
N LYS A 67 0.75 -23.54 6.96
CA LYS A 67 1.92 -23.59 7.86
C LYS A 67 2.17 -24.99 8.41
N GLN A 68 1.12 -25.71 8.77
CA GLN A 68 1.24 -27.09 9.29
C GLN A 68 1.79 -28.06 8.23
N GLN A 69 1.41 -27.90 6.96
CA GLN A 69 1.93 -28.70 5.83
C GLN A 69 3.42 -28.42 5.55
N ALA A 70 3.90 -27.21 5.83
CA ALA A 70 5.30 -26.85 5.71
C ALA A 70 6.17 -27.38 6.87
N LEU A 71 5.56 -27.93 7.92
CA LEU A 71 6.24 -28.49 9.08
C LEU A 71 6.30 -30.03 9.00
N PRO A 72 7.33 -30.66 9.59
CA PRO A 72 7.33 -32.11 9.81
C PRO A 72 6.09 -32.54 10.60
N ALA A 73 5.54 -33.72 10.30
CA ALA A 73 4.31 -34.24 10.95
C ALA A 73 4.40 -34.36 12.48
N THR A 74 5.61 -34.42 13.04
CA THR A 74 5.87 -34.46 14.49
C THR A 74 5.83 -33.08 15.15
N LYS A 75 5.87 -31.99 14.37
CA LYS A 75 5.83 -30.62 14.86
C LYS A 75 4.45 -30.01 14.64
N LYS A 76 4.06 -29.13 15.55
CA LYS A 76 2.84 -28.33 15.47
C LYS A 76 3.19 -26.90 15.14
N VAL A 77 2.29 -26.19 14.47
CA VAL A 77 2.38 -24.74 14.31
C VAL A 77 2.45 -24.11 15.72
N PRO A 78 3.48 -23.29 16.02
CA PRO A 78 3.56 -22.56 17.28
C PRO A 78 2.36 -21.63 17.47
N GLU A 79 1.89 -21.48 18.70
CA GLU A 79 0.76 -20.59 19.04
C GLU A 79 1.01 -19.15 18.56
N ILE A 80 2.24 -18.65 18.70
CA ILE A 80 2.63 -17.31 18.24
C ILE A 80 2.41 -17.11 16.73
N GLU A 81 2.60 -18.14 15.91
CA GLU A 81 2.36 -18.05 14.47
C GLU A 81 0.86 -18.03 14.14
N ILE A 82 0.03 -18.59 15.01
CA ILE A 82 -1.44 -18.54 14.89
C ILE A 82 -1.95 -17.17 15.32
N ILE A 83 -1.41 -16.60 16.40
CA ILE A 83 -1.69 -15.23 16.84
C ILE A 83 -1.38 -14.25 15.72
N GLU A 84 -0.20 -14.36 15.09
CA GLU A 84 0.15 -13.48 13.97
C GLU A 84 -0.82 -13.60 12.78
N ILE A 85 -1.32 -14.81 12.47
CA ILE A 85 -2.36 -14.98 11.45
C ILE A 85 -3.63 -14.23 11.87
N ALA A 86 -4.11 -14.45 13.09
CA ALA A 86 -5.34 -13.86 13.59
C ALA A 86 -5.25 -12.32 13.67
N GLU A 87 -4.12 -11.76 14.10
CA GLU A 87 -3.88 -10.31 14.16
C GLU A 87 -3.85 -9.66 12.77
N ASN A 88 -3.34 -10.36 11.75
CA ASN A 88 -3.06 -9.77 10.45
C ASN A 88 -4.07 -10.15 9.35
N VAL A 89 -5.02 -11.07 9.60
CA VAL A 89 -6.03 -11.52 8.61
C VAL A 89 -6.91 -10.38 8.07
N CYS A 90 -7.04 -9.27 8.82
CA CYS A 90 -7.80 -8.08 8.45
C CYS A 90 -6.94 -6.86 8.07
N ASN A 91 -5.65 -7.04 7.79
CA ASN A 91 -4.72 -5.92 7.55
C ASN A 91 -4.20 -5.96 6.11
N LEU A 92 -4.74 -5.16 5.20
CA LEU A 92 -4.36 -5.20 3.76
C LEU A 92 -2.87 -4.91 3.47
N LYS A 93 -2.10 -4.44 4.47
CA LYS A 93 -0.63 -4.29 4.38
C LYS A 93 0.12 -5.61 4.62
N LYS A 94 -0.60 -6.67 4.97
CA LYS A 94 -0.08 -7.96 5.38
C LYS A 94 -0.53 -9.03 4.42
N GLN A 95 0.29 -10.07 4.26
CA GLN A 95 0.03 -11.14 3.32
C GLN A 95 -1.17 -12.00 3.77
N GLU A 96 -1.36 -12.09 5.08
CA GLU A 96 -2.47 -12.77 5.74
C GLU A 96 -3.84 -12.23 5.32
N ALA A 97 -3.88 -11.01 4.76
CA ALA A 97 -5.08 -10.31 4.31
C ALA A 97 -5.26 -10.28 2.78
N ASP A 98 -4.35 -10.90 2.01
CA ASP A 98 -4.38 -10.87 0.54
C ASP A 98 -5.64 -11.56 -0.03
N TRP A 99 -6.31 -12.41 0.75
CA TRP A 99 -7.59 -12.99 0.39
C TRP A 99 -8.63 -11.94 0.00
N MET A 100 -8.63 -10.77 0.64
CA MET A 100 -9.57 -9.68 0.33
C MET A 100 -9.36 -9.09 -1.07
N LEU A 101 -8.16 -9.22 -1.64
CA LEU A 101 -7.86 -8.73 -2.99
C LEU A 101 -8.49 -9.62 -4.07
N LYS A 102 -8.96 -10.81 -3.72
CA LYS A 102 -9.61 -11.74 -4.64
C LYS A 102 -11.13 -11.74 -4.53
N ILE A 103 -11.70 -10.87 -3.71
CA ILE A 103 -13.15 -10.83 -3.48
C ILE A 103 -13.75 -9.61 -4.17
N ASP A 104 -14.84 -9.85 -4.87
CA ASP A 104 -15.72 -8.86 -5.48
C ASP A 104 -17.07 -8.88 -4.74
N ILE A 105 -17.66 -7.71 -4.47
CA ILE A 105 -18.98 -7.58 -3.84
C ILE A 105 -20.02 -7.45 -4.95
N VAL A 106 -20.69 -8.56 -5.28
CA VAL A 106 -21.68 -8.58 -6.36
C VAL A 106 -23.10 -8.39 -5.85
N GLU A 107 -23.92 -7.70 -6.64
CA GLU A 107 -25.37 -7.63 -6.42
C GLU A 107 -26.06 -8.87 -7.03
N LYS A 108 -26.79 -9.63 -6.20
CA LYS A 108 -27.66 -10.72 -6.65
C LYS A 108 -29.08 -10.51 -6.10
N GLY A 109 -29.95 -9.96 -6.94
CA GLY A 109 -31.31 -9.63 -6.54
C GLY A 109 -31.31 -8.55 -5.47
N ASP A 110 -31.82 -8.88 -4.28
CA ASP A 110 -31.85 -8.00 -3.11
C ASP A 110 -30.72 -8.27 -2.10
N LYS A 111 -29.63 -8.92 -2.52
CA LYS A 111 -28.48 -9.28 -1.68
C LYS A 111 -27.15 -8.81 -2.25
N LEU A 112 -26.20 -8.55 -1.35
CA LEU A 112 -24.78 -8.46 -1.67
C LEU A 112 -24.12 -9.81 -1.38
N GLU A 113 -23.32 -10.31 -2.31
CA GLU A 113 -22.58 -11.56 -2.15
C GLU A 113 -21.08 -11.33 -2.36
N LEU A 114 -20.27 -12.00 -1.55
CA LEU A 114 -18.82 -12.06 -1.74
C LEU A 114 -18.49 -13.14 -2.76
N VAL A 115 -18.01 -12.75 -3.93
CA VAL A 115 -17.60 -13.68 -4.99
C VAL A 115 -16.08 -13.68 -5.10
N GLU A 116 -15.51 -14.88 -5.05
CA GLU A 116 -14.08 -15.07 -5.26
C GLU A 116 -13.73 -15.06 -6.75
N GLN A 117 -12.66 -14.36 -7.06
CA GLN A 117 -12.08 -14.19 -8.38
C GLN A 117 -10.77 -14.99 -8.49
N ASP A 118 -10.44 -15.42 -9.70
CA ASP A 118 -9.23 -16.22 -9.95
C ASP A 118 -7.94 -15.39 -9.75
N GLU A 119 -7.99 -14.10 -10.10
CA GLU A 119 -6.88 -13.16 -10.04
C GLU A 119 -7.02 -12.18 -8.86
N GLU A 120 -5.90 -11.62 -8.40
CA GLU A 120 -5.96 -10.49 -7.45
C GLU A 120 -6.39 -9.22 -8.17
N GLY A 121 -7.27 -8.44 -7.54
CA GLY A 121 -7.69 -7.13 -8.01
C GLY A 121 -6.86 -5.99 -7.42
N HIS A 122 -7.02 -4.82 -8.03
CA HIS A 122 -6.66 -3.56 -7.39
C HIS A 122 -7.59 -3.32 -6.20
N CYS A 123 -6.99 -2.94 -5.08
CA CYS A 123 -7.75 -2.66 -3.88
C CYS A 123 -8.47 -1.30 -4.00
N ASN A 124 -9.79 -1.35 -4.06
CA ASN A 124 -10.71 -0.26 -4.31
C ASN A 124 -11.67 -0.07 -3.09
N ALA A 125 -12.85 0.50 -3.25
CA ALA A 125 -13.82 0.65 -2.17
C ALA A 125 -14.29 -0.69 -1.59
N GLU A 126 -14.36 -1.74 -2.41
CA GLU A 126 -14.88 -3.05 -2.01
C GLU A 126 -13.92 -3.78 -1.08
N CYS A 127 -12.65 -3.93 -1.45
CA CYS A 127 -11.63 -4.51 -0.55
C CYS A 127 -11.57 -3.72 0.77
N LYS A 128 -11.80 -2.40 0.75
CA LYS A 128 -11.78 -1.54 1.94
C LYS A 128 -13.02 -1.73 2.79
N THR A 129 -14.15 -2.02 2.17
CA THR A 129 -15.40 -2.39 2.84
C THR A 129 -15.25 -3.74 3.53
N ILE A 130 -14.65 -4.71 2.86
CA ILE A 130 -14.32 -6.02 3.44
C ILE A 130 -13.30 -5.87 4.58
N GLU A 131 -12.23 -5.09 4.40
CA GLU A 131 -11.24 -4.82 5.46
C GLU A 131 -11.92 -4.21 6.69
N ARG A 132 -12.82 -3.24 6.47
CA ARG A 132 -13.54 -2.59 7.57
C ARG A 132 -14.47 -3.57 8.29
N ALA A 133 -15.26 -4.34 7.55
CA ALA A 133 -16.14 -5.37 8.13
C ALA A 133 -15.32 -6.44 8.87
N CYS A 134 -14.16 -6.82 8.33
CA CYS A 134 -13.25 -7.78 8.94
C CYS A 134 -12.76 -7.29 10.30
N GLN A 135 -12.33 -6.03 10.37
CA GLN A 135 -11.89 -5.40 11.62
C GLN A 135 -13.04 -5.31 12.66
N GLU A 136 -14.27 -5.05 12.22
CA GLU A 136 -15.45 -5.02 13.12
C GLU A 136 -15.85 -6.41 13.61
N VAL A 137 -15.67 -7.46 12.80
CA VAL A 137 -15.92 -8.85 13.18
C VAL A 137 -14.83 -9.37 14.12
N MET A 138 -13.56 -9.17 13.76
CA MET A 138 -12.43 -9.66 14.56
C MET A 138 -12.26 -8.89 15.86
N GLY A 139 -12.49 -7.57 15.88
CA GLY A 139 -12.40 -6.77 17.12
C GLY A 139 -11.10 -7.03 17.89
N TYR A 140 -11.23 -7.56 19.11
CA TYR A 140 -10.13 -7.98 19.99
C TYR A 140 -10.06 -9.51 20.18
N ALA A 141 -10.71 -10.26 19.28
CA ALA A 141 -10.85 -11.71 19.37
C ALA A 141 -9.62 -12.46 18.82
N ASP A 142 -8.57 -11.78 18.37
CA ASP A 142 -7.37 -12.39 17.78
C ASP A 142 -6.72 -13.40 18.73
N THR A 143 -6.61 -13.06 20.01
CA THR A 143 -6.07 -13.95 21.06
C THR A 143 -6.99 -15.13 21.35
N ASP A 144 -8.29 -14.91 21.53
CA ASP A 144 -9.28 -15.97 21.79
C ASP A 144 -9.38 -16.96 20.61
N VAL A 145 -9.36 -16.44 19.38
CA VAL A 145 -9.34 -17.25 18.15
C VAL A 145 -8.06 -18.06 18.07
N ALA A 146 -6.91 -17.44 18.33
CA ALA A 146 -5.63 -18.16 18.28
C ALA A 146 -5.55 -19.25 19.34
N GLU A 147 -6.01 -18.98 20.56
CA GLU A 147 -6.10 -19.97 21.64
C GLU A 147 -6.99 -21.14 21.23
N PHE A 148 -8.19 -20.86 20.71
CA PHE A 148 -9.14 -21.88 20.29
C PHE A 148 -8.55 -22.77 19.19
N VAL A 149 -7.92 -22.16 18.18
CA VAL A 149 -7.26 -22.89 17.09
C VAL A 149 -6.10 -23.74 17.60
N TYR A 150 -5.25 -23.19 18.48
CA TYR A 150 -4.09 -23.90 19.02
C TYR A 150 -4.47 -25.09 19.90
N LYS A 151 -5.43 -24.88 20.82
CA LYS A 151 -5.82 -25.89 21.82
C LYS A 151 -6.80 -26.93 21.27
N LYS A 152 -7.79 -26.50 20.49
CA LYS A 152 -8.90 -27.37 20.05
C LYS A 152 -8.72 -27.94 18.66
N LYS A 153 -7.90 -27.31 17.81
CA LYS A 153 -7.70 -27.69 16.40
C LYS A 153 -9.05 -27.91 15.67
N PRO A 154 -9.91 -26.90 15.69
CA PRO A 154 -11.24 -27.00 15.11
C PRO A 154 -11.17 -27.25 13.60
N SER A 155 -12.21 -27.87 13.05
CA SER A 155 -12.53 -27.74 11.63
C SER A 155 -12.88 -26.28 11.29
N ALA A 156 -12.83 -25.93 10.01
CA ALA A 156 -13.22 -24.60 9.55
C ALA A 156 -14.63 -24.21 10.03
N ASP A 157 -15.60 -25.14 9.98
CA ASP A 157 -16.98 -24.85 10.39
C ASP A 157 -17.13 -24.69 11.91
N GLN A 158 -16.31 -25.40 12.71
CA GLN A 158 -16.24 -25.17 14.16
C GLN A 158 -15.64 -23.79 14.47
N LEU A 159 -14.64 -23.34 13.70
CA LEU A 159 -14.08 -21.99 13.85
C LEU A 159 -15.06 -20.91 13.40
N VAL A 160 -15.81 -21.15 12.31
CA VAL A 160 -16.90 -20.27 11.86
C VAL A 160 -17.94 -20.14 12.97
N LYS A 161 -18.37 -21.25 13.57
CA LYS A 161 -19.34 -21.20 14.68
C LYS A 161 -18.80 -20.35 15.85
N PHE A 162 -17.58 -20.63 16.29
CA PHE A 162 -16.95 -19.93 17.41
C PHE A 162 -16.81 -18.43 17.13
N LEU A 163 -16.21 -18.06 16.00
CA LEU A 163 -15.99 -16.65 15.66
C LEU A 163 -17.30 -15.92 15.33
N CYS A 164 -18.17 -16.50 14.51
CA CYS A 164 -19.30 -15.80 13.89
C CYS A 164 -20.58 -15.82 14.70
N LYS A 165 -20.76 -16.81 15.58
CA LYS A 165 -21.93 -16.91 16.45
C LYS A 165 -21.60 -16.59 17.89
N ASP A 166 -20.48 -17.11 18.40
CA ASP A 166 -20.19 -17.02 19.84
C ASP A 166 -19.42 -15.73 20.20
N LEU A 167 -18.47 -15.29 19.38
CA LEU A 167 -17.64 -14.10 19.68
C LEU A 167 -18.17 -12.79 19.06
N SER A 168 -18.39 -12.78 17.74
CA SER A 168 -18.74 -11.55 17.02
C SER A 168 -20.24 -11.33 16.84
N GLU A 169 -21.05 -12.38 17.03
CA GLU A 169 -22.49 -12.40 16.72
C GLU A 169 -22.81 -11.98 15.26
N ALA A 170 -21.82 -11.99 14.36
CA ALA A 170 -21.95 -11.54 12.98
C ALA A 170 -22.97 -12.33 12.16
N CYS A 171 -23.21 -13.59 12.51
CA CYS A 171 -24.12 -14.50 11.83
C CYS A 171 -25.32 -14.93 12.69
N VAL A 172 -25.69 -14.12 13.70
CA VAL A 172 -26.88 -14.39 14.53
C VAL A 172 -28.16 -13.92 13.84
N VAL A 173 -28.09 -12.82 13.09
CA VAL A 173 -29.21 -12.24 12.34
C VAL A 173 -28.89 -12.30 10.86
N ASP A 174 -29.87 -12.72 10.06
CA ASP A 174 -29.73 -12.73 8.60
C ASP A 174 -29.54 -11.30 8.05
N PRO A 175 -28.70 -11.12 7.01
CA PRO A 175 -28.51 -9.81 6.39
C PRO A 175 -29.83 -9.21 5.89
N PRO A 176 -30.08 -7.91 6.11
CA PRO A 176 -31.27 -7.25 5.58
C PRO A 176 -31.25 -7.20 4.03
N PRO A 177 -32.41 -7.00 3.37
CA PRO A 177 -32.44 -6.76 1.94
C PRO A 177 -31.73 -5.45 1.56
N VAL A 178 -31.02 -5.46 0.44
CA VAL A 178 -30.32 -4.30 -0.11
C VAL A 178 -31.34 -3.29 -0.67
N PRO A 179 -31.23 -2.00 -0.34
CA PRO A 179 -32.08 -0.95 -0.91
C PRO A 179 -31.96 -0.86 -2.43
N LYS A 180 -33.09 -0.70 -3.13
CA LYS A 180 -33.15 -0.62 -4.60
C LYS A 180 -32.47 0.62 -5.18
N ASP A 181 -32.30 1.66 -4.36
CA ASP A 181 -31.64 2.92 -4.68
C ASP A 181 -30.16 2.94 -4.29
N ARG A 182 -29.60 1.82 -3.80
CA ARG A 182 -28.16 1.67 -3.59
C ARG A 182 -27.43 1.93 -4.91
N VAL A 183 -26.39 2.74 -4.86
CA VAL A 183 -25.47 2.92 -5.99
C VAL A 183 -24.57 1.68 -6.08
N PRO A 184 -24.49 0.98 -7.22
CA PRO A 184 -23.61 -0.18 -7.38
C PRO A 184 -22.14 0.12 -7.09
N GLY A 185 -21.41 -0.92 -6.70
CA GLY A 185 -19.96 -0.87 -6.51
C GLY A 185 -19.22 -0.58 -7.82
N GLU A 186 -17.95 -0.23 -7.71
CA GLU A 186 -17.08 -0.17 -8.88
C GLU A 186 -16.68 -1.59 -9.30
N PRO A 187 -16.59 -1.90 -10.59
CA PRO A 187 -16.33 -3.26 -11.04
C PRO A 187 -14.96 -3.76 -10.58
N PHE A 188 -14.85 -5.07 -10.36
CA PHE A 188 -13.58 -5.73 -10.12
C PHE A 188 -12.53 -5.35 -11.17
N ALA A 189 -11.40 -4.81 -10.70
CA ALA A 189 -10.29 -4.41 -11.56
C ALA A 189 -9.09 -5.32 -11.35
N ALA A 190 -9.02 -6.42 -12.12
CA ALA A 190 -7.92 -7.38 -12.05
C ALA A 190 -6.55 -6.68 -12.13
N LYS A 191 -5.64 -7.10 -11.26
CA LYS A 191 -4.25 -6.65 -11.22
C LYS A 191 -3.41 -7.58 -12.09
N PRO A 192 -2.48 -7.06 -12.90
CA PRO A 192 -1.53 -7.90 -13.62
C PRO A 192 -0.79 -8.86 -12.67
N SER A 193 -0.66 -10.12 -13.06
CA SER A 193 -0.10 -11.17 -12.20
C SER A 193 1.31 -10.87 -11.69
N LYS A 194 2.15 -10.22 -12.51
CA LYS A 194 3.51 -9.79 -12.12
C LYS A 194 3.49 -8.73 -11.03
N ASP A 195 2.53 -7.81 -11.08
CA ASP A 195 2.40 -6.76 -10.07
C ASP A 195 1.89 -7.35 -8.76
N ALA A 196 0.94 -8.30 -8.83
CA ALA A 196 0.47 -9.07 -7.67
C ALA A 196 1.61 -9.85 -7.00
N GLU A 197 2.46 -10.51 -7.78
CA GLU A 197 3.61 -11.24 -7.26
C GLU A 197 4.64 -10.31 -6.60
N MET A 198 4.96 -9.19 -7.25
CA MET A 198 5.86 -8.18 -6.70
C MET A 198 5.35 -7.62 -5.36
N ASP A 199 4.05 -7.30 -5.26
CA ASP A 199 3.42 -6.81 -4.04
C ASP A 199 3.53 -7.83 -2.89
N ARG A 200 3.27 -9.11 -3.18
CA ARG A 200 3.43 -10.20 -2.19
C ARG A 200 4.87 -10.31 -1.69
N ILE A 201 5.85 -10.18 -2.59
CA ILE A 201 7.28 -10.20 -2.23
C ILE A 201 7.59 -9.03 -1.29
N LEU A 202 7.15 -7.81 -1.63
CA LEU A 202 7.37 -6.61 -0.81
C LEU A 202 6.77 -6.77 0.59
N LYS A 203 5.51 -7.22 0.69
CA LYS A 203 4.83 -7.49 1.97
C LYS A 203 5.57 -8.53 2.82
N SER A 204 6.11 -9.59 2.20
CA SER A 204 6.86 -10.63 2.90
C SER A 204 8.19 -10.11 3.49
N MET A 205 8.79 -9.09 2.88
CA MET A 205 10.01 -8.45 3.38
C MET A 205 9.71 -7.55 4.57
N GLU A 206 8.63 -6.78 4.54
CA GLU A 206 8.22 -5.92 5.65
C GLU A 206 7.92 -6.72 6.92
N GLY A 207 7.35 -7.92 6.80
CA GLY A 207 7.15 -8.82 7.94
C GLY A 207 8.46 -9.33 8.56
N LYS A 208 9.49 -9.59 7.75
CA LYS A 208 10.80 -10.12 8.21
C LYS A 208 11.71 -9.06 8.81
N VAL A 209 11.66 -7.82 8.31
CA VAL A 209 12.49 -6.69 8.80
C VAL A 209 12.21 -6.34 10.28
N PHE A 210 11.06 -6.74 10.83
CA PHE A 210 10.76 -6.60 12.25
C PHE A 210 11.07 -7.84 13.10
N LYS A 211 11.10 -9.05 12.50
CA LYS A 211 11.33 -10.32 13.21
C LYS A 211 12.80 -10.55 13.60
N ASP A 212 13.75 -9.90 12.93
CA ASP A 212 15.18 -9.92 13.31
C ASP A 212 15.56 -8.95 14.45
N LYS A 213 14.60 -8.49 15.27
CA LYS A 213 14.92 -7.74 16.50
C LYS A 213 15.23 -8.64 17.70
N GLY A 214 16.09 -9.63 17.48
CA GLY A 214 17.19 -9.87 18.40
C GLY A 214 18.25 -8.78 18.17
N SER A 215 18.16 -7.69 18.92
CA SER A 215 19.15 -6.60 19.07
C SER A 215 20.47 -6.68 18.27
N PRO A 216 20.75 -5.66 17.40
CA PRO A 216 21.99 -4.88 17.57
C PRO A 216 21.79 -3.36 17.32
N LYS A 217 20.55 -2.84 17.39
CA LYS A 217 20.27 -1.41 17.13
C LYS A 217 20.87 -0.45 18.17
N LYS A 218 21.12 -0.91 19.40
CA LYS A 218 21.78 -0.08 20.44
C LYS A 218 23.29 0.04 20.17
N ASP A 219 23.95 -1.06 19.80
CA ASP A 219 25.39 -1.06 19.56
C ASP A 219 25.78 -0.29 18.30
N LEU A 220 25.01 -0.42 17.21
CA LEU A 220 25.28 0.33 15.99
C LEU A 220 25.13 1.84 16.19
N LYS A 221 24.10 2.28 16.92
CA LYS A 221 23.93 3.70 17.28
C LYS A 221 25.09 4.20 18.15
N GLN A 222 25.51 3.42 19.14
CA GLN A 222 26.63 3.80 20.01
C GLN A 222 27.96 3.83 19.23
N GLN A 223 28.17 2.90 18.30
CA GLN A 223 29.38 2.84 17.48
C GLN A 223 29.46 4.04 16.52
N VAL A 224 28.35 4.39 15.84
CA VAL A 224 28.29 5.56 14.97
C VAL A 224 28.50 6.86 15.76
N VAL A 225 27.86 7.01 16.93
CA VAL A 225 28.06 8.19 17.80
C VAL A 225 29.51 8.31 18.26
N LYS A 226 30.15 7.18 18.61
CA LYS A 226 31.56 7.17 19.02
C LYS A 226 32.48 7.59 17.87
N GLN A 227 32.27 7.08 16.67
CA GLN A 227 33.08 7.46 15.50
C GLN A 227 32.92 8.93 15.12
N ILE A 228 31.71 9.49 15.21
CA ILE A 228 31.48 10.93 14.98
C ILE A 228 32.20 11.77 16.04
N LYS A 229 32.13 11.35 17.32
CA LYS A 229 32.79 12.06 18.43
C LYS A 229 34.32 12.03 18.32
N ASP A 230 34.89 10.90 17.92
CA ASP A 230 36.33 10.74 17.77
C ASP A 230 36.85 11.50 16.54
N THR A 231 36.10 11.50 15.44
CA THR A 231 36.40 12.32 14.25
C THR A 231 36.32 13.81 14.58
N GLY A 232 35.29 14.23 15.32
CA GLY A 232 35.14 15.60 15.80
C GLY A 232 36.28 16.04 16.73
N LYS A 233 36.75 15.17 17.63
CA LYS A 233 37.94 15.42 18.47
C LYS A 233 39.21 15.58 17.63
N LYS A 234 39.41 14.71 16.63
CA LYS A 234 40.58 14.76 15.73
C LYS A 234 40.61 16.04 14.89
N LEU A 235 39.45 16.43 14.33
CA LEU A 235 39.27 17.69 13.61
C LEU A 235 39.52 18.90 14.53
N LYS A 236 38.98 18.90 15.76
CA LYS A 236 39.21 19.98 16.74
C LYS A 236 40.69 20.12 17.11
N GLY A 237 41.43 19.01 17.20
CA GLY A 237 42.88 19.00 17.37
C GLY A 237 43.62 19.68 16.21
N HIS A 238 43.23 19.37 14.96
CA HIS A 238 43.81 19.99 13.77
C HIS A 238 43.49 21.48 13.66
N VAL A 239 42.26 21.89 13.95
CA VAL A 239 41.87 23.33 13.96
C VAL A 239 42.68 24.11 15.00
N ASN A 240 42.86 23.56 16.21
CA ASN A 240 43.68 24.19 17.24
C ASN A 240 45.16 24.31 16.83
N LYS A 241 45.69 23.34 16.07
CA LYS A 241 47.07 23.37 15.57
C LYS A 241 47.23 24.44 14.48
N VAL A 242 46.31 24.49 13.51
CA VAL A 242 46.29 25.51 12.45
C VAL A 242 46.12 26.90 13.05
N SER A 243 45.21 27.08 14.02
CA SER A 243 45.02 28.35 14.72
C SER A 243 46.31 28.85 15.41
N LYS A 244 47.06 27.97 16.07
CA LYS A 244 48.35 28.33 16.70
C LYS A 244 49.41 28.71 15.66
N VAL A 245 49.45 28.05 14.51
CA VAL A 245 50.38 28.37 13.42
C VAL A 245 50.04 29.74 12.83
N VAL A 246 48.76 30.00 12.53
CA VAL A 246 48.30 31.30 12.03
C VAL A 246 48.61 32.42 13.03
N LYS A 247 48.38 32.18 14.34
CA LYS A 247 48.68 33.16 15.39
C LYS A 247 50.18 33.49 15.49
N LYS A 248 51.06 32.48 15.41
CA LYS A 248 52.52 32.70 15.38
C LYS A 248 52.96 33.45 14.13
N TRP A 249 52.40 33.12 12.96
CA TRP A 249 52.70 33.83 11.71
C TRP A 249 52.29 35.31 11.79
N TRP A 250 51.14 35.61 12.38
CA TRP A 250 50.68 36.98 12.62
C TRP A 250 51.55 37.76 13.62
N GLN A 251 52.04 37.13 14.68
CA GLN A 251 52.93 37.77 15.65
C GLN A 251 54.36 38.00 15.11
N GLY A 252 54.82 37.17 14.17
CA GLY A 252 56.10 37.36 13.49
C GLY A 252 56.12 38.55 12.53
N LYS A 253 54.98 38.88 11.90
CA LYS A 253 54.83 40.03 10.99
C LYS A 253 54.74 41.39 11.71
N LYS A 254 54.52 41.43 13.03
CA LYS A 254 54.30 42.68 13.79
C LYS A 254 55.54 43.22 14.53
N LYS A 255 56.76 42.78 14.21
CA LYS A 255 57.97 43.45 14.73
C LYS A 255 58.40 44.58 13.78
N PRO A 256 58.32 45.86 14.20
CA PRO A 256 58.78 46.99 13.39
C PRO A 256 60.32 47.04 13.36
N SER A 257 60.89 47.27 12.18
CA SER A 257 62.28 47.66 11.99
C SER A 257 62.53 49.01 12.66
N LYS A 258 63.38 49.07 13.68
CA LYS A 258 63.89 50.34 14.22
C LYS A 258 64.77 51.01 13.16
N SER A 259 64.31 52.15 12.66
CA SER A 259 65.13 53.11 11.91
C SER A 259 65.98 53.89 12.91
N SER A 260 67.30 53.79 12.77
CA SER A 260 68.25 54.74 13.35
C SER A 260 68.74 55.62 12.20
N LYS A 261 68.50 56.93 12.29
CA LYS A 261 69.08 57.94 11.39
C LYS A 261 69.93 58.86 12.27
N THR A 262 71.25 58.83 12.07
CA THR A 262 72.20 59.77 12.68
C THR A 262 72.78 60.64 11.57
N GLU A 263 72.48 61.93 11.73
CA GLU A 263 73.30 63.13 11.55
C GLU A 263 74.16 63.33 10.30
N LEU A 264 73.95 64.52 9.74
CA LEU A 264 74.98 65.40 9.22
C LEU A 264 75.02 66.62 10.16
#